data_AF-A0A7R7AQH5-F1
#
_entry.id   AF-A0A7R7AQH5-F1
#
_cell.length_a   1.000
_cell.length_b   1.000
_cell.length_c   1.000
_cell.angle_alpha   90.00
_cell.angle_beta   90.00
_cell.angle_gamma   90.00
#
_symmetry.space_group_name_H-M   'P 1'
#
loop_
_entity.id
_entity.type
_entity.pdbx_description
1 polymer ?
#
loop_
_entity_poly.entity_id
_entity_poly.type
_entity_poly.pdbx_seq_one_letter_code
_entity_poly.pdbx_strand_id
1 'polypeptide(L)'
;MFSHDAGAMLAGDDWVPQDADVVKLETFFVPVRLGNRQVPVKNGYSATRLVGQHMGTCGYILSKKVARRLLKSTRRLKATVDFVLFSPTEMTTARSTTYQLMPALCAQAQFVSEDRGPSTLIQFAPPPPRNKRVIDRIKAEATRAFAHLRNRSFFATLKVDAVPLRFPLAMQANIDPGPIPA
;
A
#
# COMPACT_ATOMS: atom_id res chain seq x y z
N MET A 1 -4.52 -1.17 14.14
CA MET A 1 -5.86 -0.63 14.39
C MET A 1 -6.68 -0.74 13.12
N PHE A 2 -7.92 -1.19 13.22
CA PHE A 2 -8.86 -1.33 12.11
C PHE A 2 -9.93 -0.23 12.13
N SER A 3 -10.55 0.04 10.99
CA SER A 3 -11.78 0.82 10.89
C SER A 3 -12.94 0.09 11.58
N HIS A 4 -13.99 0.83 11.96
CA HIS A 4 -15.14 0.25 12.67
C HIS A 4 -15.93 -0.77 11.83
N ASP A 5 -15.88 -0.65 10.51
CA ASP A 5 -16.58 -1.48 9.52
C ASP A 5 -15.67 -2.56 8.90
N ALA A 6 -14.45 -2.74 9.42
CA ALA A 6 -13.50 -3.72 8.90
C ALA A 6 -14.04 -5.14 8.90
N GLY A 7 -14.78 -5.54 9.94
CA GLY A 7 -15.40 -6.86 10.01
C GLY A 7 -16.38 -7.12 8.87
N ALA A 8 -17.23 -6.14 8.54
CA ALA A 8 -18.20 -6.26 7.45
C ALA A 8 -17.54 -6.30 6.07
N MET A 9 -16.39 -5.64 5.92
CA MET A 9 -15.58 -5.68 4.70
C MET A 9 -14.84 -7.01 4.54
N LEU A 10 -14.31 -7.58 5.63
CA LEU A 10 -13.53 -8.82 5.61
C LEU A 10 -14.37 -10.10 5.72
N ALA A 11 -15.68 -9.98 5.89
CA ALA A 11 -16.61 -11.11 5.95
C ALA A 11 -16.73 -11.89 4.63
N GLY A 12 -16.30 -11.29 3.51
CA GLY A 12 -16.29 -11.91 2.19
C GLY A 12 -15.20 -11.30 1.29
N ASP A 13 -14.97 -11.93 0.15
CA ASP A 13 -14.00 -11.52 -0.88
C ASP A 13 -14.68 -11.08 -2.19
N ASP A 14 -16.01 -11.00 -2.22
CA ASP A 14 -16.86 -10.59 -3.34
C ASP A 14 -16.52 -9.19 -3.88
N TRP A 15 -15.99 -8.34 -3.02
CA TRP A 15 -15.60 -6.97 -3.34
C TRP A 15 -14.19 -6.86 -3.96
N VAL A 16 -13.37 -7.90 -3.87
CA VAL A 16 -11.99 -7.90 -4.34
C VAL A 16 -11.98 -7.85 -5.88
N PRO A 17 -11.26 -6.91 -6.52
CA PRO A 17 -11.19 -6.88 -7.98
C PRO A 17 -10.69 -8.21 -8.55
N GLN A 18 -11.34 -8.73 -9.58
CA GLN A 18 -11.09 -10.09 -10.10
C GLN A 18 -9.65 -10.28 -10.62
N ASP A 19 -9.03 -9.22 -11.13
CA ASP A 19 -7.65 -9.23 -11.61
C ASP A 19 -6.63 -8.92 -10.50
N ALA A 20 -7.08 -8.64 -9.27
CA ALA A 20 -6.19 -8.29 -8.16
C ALA A 20 -5.31 -9.48 -7.76
N ASP A 21 -4.01 -9.26 -7.86
CA ASP A 21 -3.01 -10.13 -7.26
C ASP A 21 -2.75 -9.76 -5.80
N VAL A 22 -2.89 -8.46 -5.49
CA VAL A 22 -2.66 -7.88 -4.17
C VAL A 22 -3.67 -6.75 -3.96
N VAL A 23 -4.30 -6.71 -2.79
CA VAL A 23 -5.07 -5.54 -2.33
C VAL A 23 -4.49 -5.06 -1.02
N LYS A 24 -4.01 -3.83 -1.00
CA LYS A 24 -3.44 -3.19 0.19
C LYS A 24 -4.56 -2.53 1.00
N LEU A 25 -4.64 -2.88 2.28
CA LEU A 25 -5.69 -2.44 3.20
C LEU A 25 -5.20 -1.37 4.18
N GLU A 26 -3.89 -1.24 4.32
CA GLU A 26 -3.31 -0.29 5.27
C GLU A 26 -3.12 1.11 4.68
N THR A 27 -3.05 2.10 5.57
CA THR A 27 -2.35 3.35 5.32
C THR A 27 -1.10 3.43 6.19
N PHE A 28 -0.07 4.08 5.65
CA PHE A 28 1.19 4.35 6.35
C PHE A 28 1.41 5.87 6.51
N PHE A 29 0.39 6.69 6.23
CA PHE A 29 0.43 8.15 6.34
C PHE A 29 1.62 8.82 5.60
N VAL A 30 2.02 8.22 4.49
CA VAL A 30 3.07 8.74 3.60
C VAL A 30 2.52 8.91 2.18
N PRO A 31 3.14 9.75 1.34
CA PRO A 31 2.68 9.96 -0.01
C PRO A 31 2.71 8.70 -0.87
N VAL A 32 1.63 8.47 -1.63
CA VAL A 32 1.46 7.31 -2.50
C VAL A 32 1.09 7.77 -3.90
N ARG A 33 1.58 7.08 -4.93
CA ARG A 33 1.11 7.24 -6.31
C ARG A 33 0.07 6.18 -6.66
N LEU A 34 -1.09 6.63 -7.09
CA LEU A 34 -2.26 5.82 -7.43
C LEU A 34 -2.64 6.04 -8.90
N GLY A 35 -3.36 5.09 -9.49
CA GLY A 35 -4.05 5.30 -10.76
C GLY A 35 -5.23 6.26 -10.60
N ASN A 36 -5.63 6.92 -11.68
CA ASN A 36 -6.82 7.78 -11.70
C ASN A 36 -8.15 7.01 -11.58
N ARG A 37 -8.18 5.76 -12.05
CA ARG A 37 -9.40 4.95 -12.05
C ARG A 37 -9.64 4.35 -10.67
N GLN A 38 -10.74 4.77 -10.05
CA GLN A 38 -11.31 4.14 -8.86
C GLN A 38 -12.37 3.12 -9.29
N VAL A 39 -12.29 1.91 -8.74
CA VAL A 39 -13.31 0.88 -8.87
C VAL A 39 -14.11 0.86 -7.58
N PRO A 40 -15.40 1.25 -7.59
CA PRO A 40 -16.23 1.14 -6.40
C PRO A 40 -16.26 -0.30 -5.89
N VAL A 41 -16.17 -0.47 -4.57
CA VAL A 41 -16.32 -1.76 -3.91
C VAL A 41 -17.37 -1.62 -2.80
N LYS A 42 -17.48 -2.62 -1.92
CA LYS A 42 -18.49 -2.67 -0.86
C LYS A 42 -18.30 -1.57 0.20
N ASN A 43 -19.38 -1.20 0.90
CA ASN A 43 -19.37 -0.30 2.07
C ASN A 43 -18.78 1.10 1.82
N GLY A 44 -18.93 1.64 0.61
CA GLY A 44 -18.43 2.96 0.27
C GLY A 44 -16.90 3.06 0.21
N TYR A 45 -16.22 1.92 0.06
CA TYR A 45 -14.82 1.86 -0.31
C TYR A 45 -14.67 1.86 -1.84
N SER A 46 -13.48 2.18 -2.32
CA SER A 46 -13.06 1.96 -3.69
C SER A 46 -11.67 1.33 -3.72
N ALA A 47 -11.37 0.59 -4.79
CA ALA A 47 -10.05 0.06 -5.07
C ALA A 47 -9.44 0.86 -6.23
N THR A 48 -8.23 1.38 -6.03
CA THR A 48 -7.46 2.05 -7.09
C THR A 48 -6.14 1.36 -7.33
N ARG A 49 -5.62 1.45 -8.56
CA ARG A 49 -4.32 0.85 -8.92
C ARG A 49 -3.21 1.48 -8.09
N LEU A 50 -2.42 0.66 -7.39
CA LEU A 50 -1.23 1.13 -6.72
C LEU A 50 -0.05 1.07 -7.71
N VAL A 51 0.44 2.23 -8.13
CA VAL A 51 1.52 2.36 -9.12
C VAL A 51 2.83 2.83 -8.50
N GLY A 52 2.75 3.48 -7.35
CA GLY A 52 3.91 3.89 -6.54
C GLY A 52 4.32 2.84 -5.51
N GLN A 53 5.43 3.13 -4.85
CA GLN A 53 5.84 2.38 -3.66
C GLN A 53 4.93 2.75 -2.48
N HIS A 54 4.48 1.76 -1.73
CA HIS A 54 3.74 1.96 -0.48
C HIS A 54 4.35 1.08 0.61
N MET A 55 4.88 1.73 1.65
CA MET A 55 5.52 1.04 2.79
C MET A 55 4.52 0.31 3.67
N GLY A 56 5.03 -0.56 4.52
CA GLY A 56 4.22 -1.31 5.47
C GLY A 56 3.70 -2.64 4.91
N THR A 57 3.33 -3.52 5.84
CA THR A 57 2.75 -4.86 5.60
C THR A 57 1.67 -5.19 6.64
N CYS A 58 1.08 -4.21 7.32
CA CYS A 58 0.19 -4.52 8.44
C CYS A 58 -1.19 -5.03 7.99
N GLY A 59 -1.62 -4.71 6.77
CA GLY A 59 -2.87 -5.20 6.20
C GLY A 59 -2.85 -5.28 4.68
N TYR A 60 -3.01 -6.49 4.16
CA TYR A 60 -3.11 -6.76 2.72
C TYR A 60 -3.77 -8.11 2.45
N ILE A 61 -4.32 -8.28 1.24
CA ILE A 61 -4.85 -9.53 0.70
C ILE A 61 -3.95 -9.96 -0.46
N LEU A 62 -3.65 -11.25 -0.55
CA LEU A 62 -2.90 -11.84 -1.67
C LEU A 62 -3.73 -12.89 -2.40
N SER A 63 -3.64 -12.89 -3.72
CA SER A 63 -4.10 -14.03 -4.49
C SER A 63 -3.24 -15.26 -4.18
N LYS A 64 -3.86 -16.45 -4.19
CA LYS A 64 -3.15 -17.73 -3.95
C LYS A 64 -1.93 -17.91 -4.87
N LYS A 65 -2.04 -17.45 -6.12
CA LYS A 65 -0.96 -17.48 -7.12
C LYS A 65 0.24 -16.64 -6.66
N VAL A 66 -0.01 -15.40 -6.22
CA VAL A 66 1.05 -14.50 -5.76
C VAL A 66 1.64 -14.97 -4.43
N ALA A 67 0.83 -15.44 -3.49
CA ALA A 67 1.31 -16.02 -2.24
C ALA A 67 2.31 -17.18 -2.49
N ARG A 68 1.99 -18.11 -3.39
CA ARG A 68 2.90 -19.21 -3.78
C ARG A 68 4.19 -18.71 -4.44
N ARG A 69 4.09 -17.70 -5.29
CA ARG A 69 5.27 -17.12 -5.96
C ARG A 69 6.18 -16.44 -4.94
N LEU A 70 5.60 -15.63 -4.06
CA LEU A 70 6.31 -14.94 -3.00
C LEU A 70 7.03 -15.94 -2.10
N LEU A 71 6.34 -16.97 -1.61
CA LEU A 71 6.94 -18.02 -0.77
C LEU A 71 8.17 -18.69 -1.42
N LYS A 72 8.17 -18.87 -2.74
CA LYS A 72 9.32 -19.41 -3.46
C LYS A 72 10.47 -18.38 -3.56
N SER A 73 10.15 -17.11 -3.79
CA SER A 73 11.13 -16.04 -3.98
C SER A 73 11.71 -15.46 -2.69
N THR A 74 11.01 -15.59 -1.56
CA THR A 74 11.40 -14.96 -0.28
C THR A 74 12.20 -15.87 0.65
N ARG A 75 12.67 -17.04 0.19
CA ARG A 75 13.52 -17.94 0.99
C ARG A 75 14.80 -17.29 1.53
N ARG A 76 15.29 -16.24 0.87
CA ARG A 76 16.38 -15.37 1.35
C ARG A 76 15.99 -13.92 1.07
N LEU A 77 15.64 -13.18 2.12
CA LEU A 77 15.33 -11.76 2.02
C LEU A 77 16.63 -10.94 2.01
N LYS A 78 16.80 -10.09 1.00
CA LYS A 78 17.92 -9.13 0.90
C LYS A 78 17.50 -7.68 1.22
N ALA A 79 16.23 -7.48 1.53
CA ALA A 79 15.61 -6.19 1.83
C ALA A 79 14.47 -6.40 2.85
N THR A 80 13.90 -5.29 3.32
CA THR A 80 12.74 -5.33 4.23
C THR A 80 11.55 -6.03 3.57
N VAL A 81 10.73 -6.68 4.40
CA VAL A 81 9.62 -7.53 3.93
C VAL A 81 8.64 -6.74 3.07
N ASP A 82 8.30 -5.51 3.48
CA ASP A 82 7.42 -4.62 2.73
C ASP A 82 7.99 -4.21 1.37
N PHE A 83 9.29 -3.98 1.30
CA PHE A 83 9.97 -3.68 0.04
C PHE A 83 9.94 -4.88 -0.90
N VAL A 84 10.16 -6.10 -0.40
CA VAL A 84 10.10 -7.32 -1.21
C VAL A 84 8.67 -7.66 -1.67
N LEU A 85 7.67 -7.31 -0.86
CA LEU A 85 6.26 -7.63 -1.11
C LEU A 85 5.51 -6.58 -1.95
N PHE A 86 5.87 -5.30 -1.85
CA PHE A 86 5.06 -4.23 -2.46
C PHE A 86 5.87 -3.21 -3.26
N SER A 87 7.18 -3.39 -3.41
CA SER A 87 7.95 -2.52 -4.29
C SER A 87 7.66 -2.87 -5.75
N PRO A 88 7.16 -1.93 -6.57
CA PRO A 88 7.04 -2.14 -8.02
C PRO A 88 8.41 -2.26 -8.71
N THR A 89 9.49 -1.90 -8.00
CA THR A 89 10.86 -1.98 -8.51
C THR A 89 11.53 -3.33 -8.27
N GLU A 90 10.90 -4.20 -7.45
CA GLU A 90 11.38 -5.56 -7.21
C GLU A 90 10.68 -6.56 -8.16
N MET A 91 11.46 -7.45 -8.77
CA MET A 91 10.94 -8.41 -9.76
C MET A 91 9.90 -9.38 -9.17
N THR A 92 9.91 -9.58 -7.84
CA THR A 92 8.96 -10.43 -7.10
C THR A 92 7.51 -9.97 -7.27
N THR A 93 7.31 -8.67 -7.38
CA THR A 93 5.98 -8.01 -7.34
C THR A 93 5.74 -7.02 -8.48
N ALA A 94 6.76 -6.70 -9.29
CA ALA A 94 6.59 -5.91 -10.52
C ALA A 94 5.55 -6.51 -11.50
N ARG A 95 5.34 -7.83 -11.41
CA ARG A 95 4.34 -8.57 -12.20
C ARG A 95 2.99 -8.73 -11.49
N SER A 96 2.82 -8.23 -10.27
CA SER A 96 1.53 -8.28 -9.57
C SER A 96 0.63 -7.13 -10.00
N THR A 97 -0.66 -7.42 -10.11
CA THR A 97 -1.72 -6.42 -10.21
C THR A 97 -2.12 -5.97 -8.80
N THR A 98 -1.53 -4.86 -8.34
CA THR A 98 -1.73 -4.34 -6.98
C THR A 98 -2.75 -3.20 -6.91
N TYR A 99 -3.69 -3.30 -5.98
CA TYR A 99 -4.66 -2.27 -5.65
C TYR A 99 -4.42 -1.70 -4.26
N GLN A 100 -4.79 -0.44 -4.05
CA GLN A 100 -4.94 0.22 -2.76
C GLN A 100 -6.43 0.38 -2.47
N LEU A 101 -6.87 -0.07 -1.30
CA LEU A 101 -8.21 0.22 -0.80
C LEU A 101 -8.29 1.67 -0.28
N MET A 102 -9.36 2.36 -0.65
CA MET A 102 -9.62 3.76 -0.37
C MET A 102 -11.02 3.94 0.23
N PRO A 103 -11.17 4.48 1.44
CA PRO A 103 -10.12 4.70 2.45
C PRO A 103 -9.37 3.41 2.84
N ALA A 104 -8.27 3.52 3.57
CA ALA A 104 -7.62 2.37 4.19
C ALA A 104 -8.53 1.76 5.27
N LEU A 105 -8.47 0.44 5.39
CA LEU A 105 -9.18 -0.35 6.40
C LEU A 105 -8.44 -0.39 7.73
N CYS A 106 -7.13 -0.17 7.71
CA CYS A 106 -6.30 -0.28 8.90
C CYS A 106 -5.06 0.61 8.86
N ALA A 107 -4.45 0.80 10.03
CA ALA A 107 -3.14 1.40 10.20
C ALA A 107 -2.41 0.70 11.35
N GLN A 108 -1.09 0.81 11.39
CA GLN A 108 -0.31 0.30 12.53
C GLN A 108 -0.59 1.16 13.77
N ALA A 109 -0.74 0.52 14.94
CA ALA A 109 -1.10 1.22 16.18
C ALA A 109 -0.12 2.37 16.51
N GLN A 110 1.17 2.19 16.25
CA GLN A 110 2.21 3.20 16.44
C GLN A 110 2.01 4.52 15.68
N PHE A 111 1.18 4.54 14.64
CA PHE A 111 0.85 5.74 13.87
C PHE A 111 -0.49 6.38 14.27
N VAL A 112 -1.24 5.75 15.16
CA VAL A 112 -2.58 6.19 15.58
C VAL A 112 -2.63 6.52 17.06
N SER A 113 -1.80 5.88 17.89
CA SER A 113 -1.70 6.16 19.32
C SER A 113 -0.97 7.47 19.61
N GLU A 114 -1.50 8.29 20.52
CA GLU A 114 -0.84 9.50 21.04
C GLU A 114 0.48 9.16 21.75
N ASP A 115 0.46 8.07 22.53
CA ASP A 115 1.65 7.36 22.97
C ASP A 115 2.23 6.61 21.78
N ARG A 116 3.07 7.30 21.00
CA ARG A 116 3.95 6.67 20.02
C ARG A 116 4.87 5.71 20.77
N GLY A 117 4.43 4.47 20.98
CA GLY A 117 5.27 3.39 21.45
C GLY A 117 6.57 3.34 20.62
N PRO A 118 7.66 2.78 21.16
CA PRO A 118 8.99 2.95 20.58
C PRO A 118 8.95 2.58 19.11
N SER A 119 9.18 3.59 18.26
CA SER A 119 9.22 3.38 16.81
C SER A 119 10.25 2.30 16.53
N THR A 120 9.86 1.26 15.79
CA THR A 120 10.78 0.15 15.53
C THR A 120 12.01 0.69 14.79
N LEU A 121 13.22 0.29 15.22
CA LEU A 121 14.51 0.80 14.71
C LEU A 121 14.64 0.74 13.17
N ILE A 122 13.85 -0.10 12.51
CA ILE A 122 13.81 -0.26 11.05
C ILE A 122 13.17 0.95 10.35
N GLN A 123 12.30 1.72 11.01
CA GLN A 123 11.53 2.80 10.39
C GLN A 123 12.32 4.09 10.17
N PHE A 124 13.34 4.32 10.99
CA PHE A 124 14.22 5.50 10.90
C PHE A 124 15.62 5.18 10.39
N ALA A 125 15.93 3.90 10.13
CA ALA A 125 17.20 3.56 9.51
C ALA A 125 17.27 4.29 8.15
N PRO A 126 18.25 5.19 7.94
CA PRO A 126 18.51 5.74 6.62
C PRO A 126 18.62 4.55 5.67
N PRO A 127 18.01 4.58 4.48
CA PRO A 127 18.19 3.51 3.53
C PRO A 127 19.70 3.29 3.39
N PRO A 128 20.22 2.06 3.65
CA PRO A 128 21.65 1.83 3.67
C PRO A 128 22.23 2.36 2.36
N PRO A 129 23.42 3.00 2.38
CA PRO A 129 24.02 3.60 1.19
C PRO A 129 24.03 2.56 0.07
N ARG A 130 23.12 2.77 -0.88
CA ARG A 130 22.76 1.75 -1.84
C ARG A 130 23.77 1.85 -2.97
N ASN A 131 24.91 1.17 -2.80
CA ASN A 131 25.92 1.04 -3.85
C ASN A 131 25.36 0.09 -4.92
N LYS A 132 24.30 0.52 -5.61
CA LYS A 132 23.68 -0.24 -6.71
C LYS A 132 24.70 -0.25 -7.83
N ARG A 133 25.11 -1.45 -8.24
CA ARG A 133 25.82 -1.60 -9.51
C ARG A 133 24.94 -0.98 -10.60
N VAL A 134 25.55 -0.31 -11.59
CA VAL A 134 24.82 0.35 -12.68
C VAL A 134 23.80 -0.61 -13.34
N ILE A 135 24.14 -1.90 -13.41
CA ILE A 135 23.26 -2.98 -13.90
C ILE A 135 21.96 -3.09 -13.09
N ASP A 136 22.02 -3.01 -11.76
CA ASP A 136 20.84 -3.09 -10.90
C ASP A 136 19.96 -1.85 -11.03
N ARG A 137 20.57 -0.69 -11.32
CA ARG A 137 19.84 0.54 -11.66
C ARG A 137 19.12 0.38 -12.99
N ILE A 138 19.79 -0.13 -14.03
CA ILE A 138 19.18 -0.39 -15.34
C ILE A 138 18.04 -1.41 -15.22
N LYS A 139 18.23 -2.50 -14.48
CA LYS A 139 17.17 -3.50 -14.23
C LYS A 139 15.97 -2.88 -13.50
N ALA A 140 16.21 -2.06 -12.48
CA ALA A 140 15.14 -1.38 -11.76
C ALA A 140 14.37 -0.40 -12.67
N GLU A 141 15.08 0.37 -13.51
CA GLU A 141 14.47 1.32 -14.45
C GLU A 141 13.66 0.59 -15.53
N ALA A 142 14.20 -0.51 -16.09
CA ALA A 142 13.49 -1.35 -17.04
C ALA A 142 12.25 -2.01 -16.41
N THR A 143 12.36 -2.44 -15.15
CA THR A 143 11.23 -3.02 -14.40
C THR A 143 10.15 -1.96 -14.16
N ARG A 144 10.53 -0.72 -13.84
CA ARG A 144 9.59 0.42 -13.75
C ARG A 144 8.93 0.68 -15.08
N ALA A 145 9.70 0.83 -16.15
CA ALA A 145 9.18 1.09 -17.49
C ALA A 145 8.21 -0.02 -17.93
N PHE A 146 8.54 -1.29 -17.68
CA PHE A 146 7.66 -2.42 -17.93
C PHE A 146 6.38 -2.38 -17.08
N ALA A 147 6.48 -2.08 -15.78
CA ALA A 147 5.33 -1.92 -14.91
C ALA A 147 4.42 -0.79 -15.37
N HIS A 148 5.00 0.34 -15.81
CA HIS A 148 4.27 1.48 -16.38
C HIS A 148 3.58 1.13 -17.71
N LEU A 149 4.28 0.44 -18.61
CA LEU A 149 3.75 0.04 -19.92
C LEU A 149 2.62 -1.00 -19.76
N ARG A 150 2.80 -1.99 -18.88
CA ARG A 150 1.82 -3.05 -18.61
C ARG A 150 0.55 -2.50 -17.97
N ASN A 151 0.67 -1.54 -17.05
CA ASN A 151 -0.50 -0.97 -16.37
C ASN A 151 -1.25 0.07 -17.21
N ARG A 152 -0.86 0.36 -18.47
CA ARG A 152 -1.53 1.32 -19.38
C ARG A 152 -1.91 2.65 -18.71
N SER A 153 -1.13 3.11 -17.73
CA SER A 153 -1.49 4.25 -16.85
C SER A 153 -0.65 5.51 -17.14
N PHE A 154 -0.09 5.64 -18.35
CA PHE A 154 0.86 6.71 -18.68
C PHE A 154 0.28 8.12 -18.52
N PHE A 155 -1.03 8.28 -18.67
CA PHE A 155 -1.64 9.61 -18.82
C PHE A 155 -2.39 10.14 -17.59
N ALA A 156 -2.51 9.39 -16.51
CA ALA A 156 -3.25 9.87 -15.34
C ALA A 156 -2.94 9.06 -14.06
N THR A 157 -1.79 9.34 -13.44
CA THR A 157 -1.51 8.91 -12.06
C THR A 157 -1.72 10.08 -11.12
N LEU A 158 -2.29 9.84 -9.95
CA LEU A 158 -2.49 10.84 -8.91
C LEU A 158 -1.52 10.57 -7.75
N LYS A 159 -0.89 11.64 -7.24
CA LYS A 159 -0.15 11.59 -5.98
C LYS A 159 -1.11 11.99 -4.87
N VAL A 160 -1.24 11.16 -3.86
CA VAL A 160 -2.04 11.43 -2.67
C VAL A 160 -1.08 11.51 -1.49
N ASP A 161 -1.21 12.52 -0.63
CA ASP A 161 -0.26 12.75 0.47
C ASP A 161 -0.34 11.68 1.56
N ALA A 162 -1.53 11.13 1.80
CA ALA A 162 -1.75 9.95 2.60
C ALA A 162 -3.06 9.28 2.19
N VAL A 163 -3.09 7.95 2.20
CA VAL A 163 -4.36 7.22 2.09
C VAL A 163 -5.17 7.51 3.37
N PRO A 164 -6.39 8.05 3.29
CA PRO A 164 -7.18 8.35 4.49
C PRO A 164 -7.51 7.04 5.21
N LEU A 165 -7.43 7.03 6.54
CA LEU A 165 -7.95 5.93 7.36
C LEU A 165 -9.42 6.22 7.66
N ARG A 166 -10.31 5.25 7.43
CA ARG A 166 -11.69 5.39 7.93
C ARG A 166 -11.68 5.17 9.45
N PHE A 167 -11.78 6.26 10.21
CA PHE A 167 -11.76 6.20 11.68
C PHE A 167 -13.00 5.53 12.27
N PRO A 168 -12.94 5.05 13.52
CA PRO A 168 -14.13 4.65 14.27
C PRO A 168 -15.11 5.82 14.43
N LEU A 169 -16.41 5.54 14.46
CA LEU A 169 -17.47 6.56 14.66
C LEU A 169 -17.19 7.46 15.88
N ALA A 170 -16.62 6.90 16.95
CA ALA A 170 -16.28 7.63 18.18
C ALA A 170 -15.18 8.69 18.02
N MET A 171 -14.27 8.55 17.05
CA MET A 171 -13.22 9.56 16.80
C MET A 171 -13.67 10.69 15.87
N GLN A 172 -14.79 10.53 15.14
CA GLN A 172 -15.38 11.62 14.35
C GLN A 172 -16.06 12.67 15.24
N ALA A 173 -16.51 12.29 16.43
CA ALA A 173 -17.15 13.20 17.38
C ALA A 173 -16.18 14.24 18.01
N ASN A 174 -14.87 14.05 17.88
CA ASN A 174 -13.83 14.92 18.47
C ASN A 174 -13.11 15.81 17.43
N ILE A 175 -13.51 15.80 16.16
CA ILE A 175 -12.98 16.74 15.16
C ILE A 175 -13.95 17.92 15.08
N ASP A 176 -13.72 18.90 15.97
CA ASP A 176 -14.39 20.21 15.93
C ASP A 176 -13.99 20.93 14.61
N PRO A 177 -14.95 21.36 13.76
CA PRO A 177 -14.65 22.13 12.56
C PRO A 177 -14.33 23.58 12.93
N GLY A 178 -13.26 23.79 13.69
CA GLY A 178 -12.72 25.12 13.95
C GLY A 178 -12.16 25.73 12.65
N PRO A 179 -12.37 27.03 12.40
CA PRO A 179 -11.93 27.67 11.17
C PRO A 179 -10.40 27.72 11.09
N ILE A 180 -9.86 27.44 9.91
CA ILE A 180 -8.45 27.62 9.57
C ILE A 180 -8.19 29.14 9.55
N PRO A 181 -7.26 29.68 10.36
CA PRO A 181 -6.95 31.10 10.33
C PRO A 181 -6.30 31.50 8.99
N ALA A 182 -6.65 32.70 8.54
CA ALA A 182 -6.26 33.30 7.25
C ALA A 182 -4.75 33.55 7.10
#